data_AF-A0A9E0TIR1-F1
#
_entry.id   AF-A0A9E0TIR1-F1
#
_cell.length_a   1.000
_cell.length_b   1.000
_cell.length_c   1.000
_cell.angle_alpha   90.00
_cell.angle_beta   90.00
_cell.angle_gamma   90.00
#
_symmetry.space_group_name_H-M   'P 1'
#
loop_
_entity.id
_entity.type
_entity.pdbx_description
1 polymer ?
#
loop_
_entity_poly.entity_id
_entity_poly.type
_entity_poly.pdbx_seq_one_letter_code
_entity_poly.pdbx_strand_id
1 'polypeptide(L)'
;MTPDVSIWLVIVLALVAANLPFANERLLAVVPLPGRHKALGWRVLELLVWYFVVGAVGMALEKSAGQNYPQGWEFYAVTGSLFATLAFPGFVYRYLVRHKR
;
A
#
# COMPACT_ATOMS: atom_id res chain seq x y z
N MET A 1 -10.20 -0.51 -21.95
CA MET A 1 -10.80 -0.35 -20.61
C MET A 1 -11.23 1.10 -20.48
N THR A 2 -12.39 1.40 -19.91
CA THR A 2 -12.75 2.80 -19.63
C THR A 2 -11.82 3.35 -18.55
N PRO A 3 -11.37 4.62 -18.65
CA PRO A 3 -10.46 5.23 -17.68
C PRO A 3 -10.94 5.10 -16.24
N ASP A 4 -12.26 5.18 -16.04
CA ASP A 4 -12.92 5.10 -14.74
C ASP A 4 -12.68 3.76 -14.03
N VAL A 5 -12.70 2.65 -14.77
CA VAL A 5 -12.50 1.31 -14.20
C VAL A 5 -11.06 1.13 -13.74
N SER A 6 -10.08 1.63 -14.51
CA SER A 6 -8.67 1.58 -14.14
C SER A 6 -8.39 2.36 -12.85
N ILE A 7 -8.98 3.55 -12.71
CA ILE A 7 -8.83 4.39 -11.52
C ILE A 7 -9.39 3.67 -10.29
N TRP A 8 -10.63 3.18 -10.36
CA TRP A 8 -11.25 2.45 -9.25
C TRP A 8 -10.48 1.18 -8.87
N LEU A 9 -9.95 0.46 -9.86
CA LEU A 9 -9.13 -0.72 -9.62
C LEU A 9 -7.86 -0.38 -8.85
N VAL A 10 -7.14 0.68 -9.25
CA VAL A 10 -5.94 1.14 -8.52
C VAL A 10 -6.28 1.59 -7.11
N ILE A 11 -7.41 2.29 -6.90
CA ILE A 11 -7.84 2.73 -5.57
C ILE A 11 -8.14 1.54 -4.66
N VAL A 12 -8.92 0.56 -5.15
CA VAL A 12 -9.23 -0.65 -4.38
C VAL A 12 -7.97 -1.46 -4.09
N LEU A 13 -7.08 -1.59 -5.08
CA LEU A 13 -5.79 -2.25 -4.91
C LEU A 13 -4.92 -1.53 -3.86
N ALA A 14 -4.87 -0.20 -3.91
CA ALA A 14 -4.14 0.62 -2.94
C ALA A 14 -4.69 0.42 -1.52
N LEU A 15 -6.01 0.40 -1.36
CA LEU A 15 -6.66 0.18 -0.07
C LEU A 15 -6.31 -1.20 0.51
N VAL A 16 -6.37 -2.25 -0.30
CA VAL A 16 -6.03 -3.61 0.13
C VAL A 16 -4.53 -3.71 0.44
N ALA A 17 -3.67 -3.23 -0.45
CA ALA A 17 -2.22 -3.28 -0.30
C ALA A 17 -1.72 -2.49 0.92
N ALA A 18 -2.27 -1.32 1.19
CA ALA A 18 -1.92 -0.51 2.34
C ALA A 18 -2.25 -1.19 3.68
N ASN A 19 -3.26 -2.06 3.72
CA ASN A 19 -3.71 -2.74 4.93
C ASN A 19 -3.14 -4.17 5.10
N LEU A 20 -2.69 -4.82 4.02
CA LEU A 20 -2.03 -6.13 4.04
C LEU A 20 -0.88 -6.27 5.06
N PRO A 21 0.08 -5.31 5.20
CA PRO A 21 1.18 -5.44 6.15
C PRO A 21 0.71 -5.47 7.62
N PHE A 22 -0.48 -4.93 7.91
CA PHE A 22 -1.07 -4.92 9.24
C PHE A 22 -1.99 -6.12 9.50
N ALA A 23 -2.67 -6.63 8.47
CA ALA A 23 -3.53 -7.80 8.60
C ALA A 23 -2.74 -9.11 8.80
N ASN A 24 -1.53 -9.21 8.24
CA ASN A 24 -0.73 -10.45 8.26
C ASN A 24 0.53 -10.33 9.15
N GLU A 25 0.88 -11.41 9.85
CA GLU A 25 2.17 -11.55 10.57
C GLU A 25 3.31 -11.99 9.62
N ARG A 26 2.98 -12.38 8.38
CA ARG A 26 3.95 -12.78 7.34
C ARG A 26 4.55 -11.54 6.64
N LEU A 27 5.85 -11.57 6.30
CA LEU A 27 6.55 -10.57 5.48
C LEU A 27 5.95 -10.58 4.07
N LEU A 28 5.49 -9.44 3.59
CA LEU A 28 4.87 -9.21 2.27
C LEU A 28 3.72 -10.19 1.94
N ALA A 29 3.04 -10.72 2.97
CA ALA A 29 2.07 -11.81 2.86
C ALA A 29 2.60 -13.16 2.31
N VAL A 30 3.90 -13.28 2.03
CA VAL A 30 4.51 -14.46 1.40
C VAL A 30 5.50 -15.18 2.33
N VAL A 31 6.33 -14.46 3.08
CA VAL A 31 7.41 -15.07 3.87
C VAL A 31 7.02 -15.14 5.36
N PRO A 32 6.96 -16.33 5.99
CA PRO A 32 6.76 -16.43 7.43
C PRO A 32 8.02 -15.92 8.15
N LEU A 33 7.92 -14.86 8.97
CA LEU A 33 9.05 -14.51 9.85
C LEU A 33 9.10 -15.48 11.03
N PRO A 34 10.26 -16.09 11.32
CA PRO A 34 10.53 -16.78 12.56
C PRO A 34 10.80 -15.73 13.65
N GLY A 35 9.75 -15.11 14.19
CA GLY A 35 9.91 -14.10 15.24
C GLY A 35 8.55 -13.66 15.77
N ARG A 36 8.32 -13.86 17.08
CA ARG A 36 7.02 -13.71 17.76
C ARG A 36 6.42 -12.30 17.71
N HIS A 37 7.21 -11.29 17.30
CA HIS A 37 6.79 -9.90 17.15
C HIS A 37 7.43 -9.24 15.92
N LYS A 38 6.60 -8.89 14.92
CA LYS A 38 7.02 -8.12 13.74
C LYS A 38 7.29 -6.67 14.14
N ALA A 39 8.56 -6.25 14.13
CA ALA A 39 8.98 -4.90 14.48
C ALA A 39 8.31 -3.83 13.62
N LEU A 40 8.06 -2.65 14.20
CA LEU A 40 7.46 -1.51 13.51
C LEU A 40 8.21 -1.12 12.23
N GLY A 41 9.55 -1.10 12.29
CA GLY A 41 10.39 -0.77 11.13
C GLY A 41 10.19 -1.70 9.93
N TRP A 42 9.97 -2.99 10.16
CA TRP A 42 9.66 -3.94 9.08
C TRP A 42 8.32 -3.64 8.42
N ARG A 43 7.31 -3.19 9.17
CA ARG A 43 6.01 -2.83 8.61
C ARG A 43 6.08 -1.55 7.79
N VAL A 44 6.87 -0.57 8.21
CA VAL A 44 7.14 0.64 7.42
C VAL A 44 7.83 0.29 6.11
N LEU A 45 8.82 -0.61 6.15
CA LEU A 45 9.51 -1.07 4.95
C LEU A 45 8.55 -1.80 4.00
N GLU A 46 7.68 -2.67 4.50
CA GLU A 46 6.64 -3.31 3.68
C GLU A 46 5.65 -2.32 3.10
N LEU A 47 5.26 -1.30 3.86
CA LEU A 47 4.35 -0.25 3.40
C LEU A 47 4.98 0.55 2.26
N LEU A 48 6.27 0.85 2.34
CA LEU A 48 7.04 1.43 1.24
C LEU A 48 7.07 0.50 0.02
N VAL A 49 7.33 -0.80 0.22
CA VAL A 49 7.33 -1.77 -0.88
C VAL A 49 5.95 -1.84 -1.56
N TRP A 50 4.88 -1.95 -0.79
CA TRP A 50 3.51 -1.97 -1.33
C TRP A 50 3.14 -0.68 -2.04
N TYR A 51 3.59 0.47 -1.55
CA TYR A 51 3.42 1.74 -2.22
C TYR A 51 4.08 1.73 -3.62
N PHE A 52 5.33 1.27 -3.74
CA PHE A 52 6.00 1.16 -5.04
C PHE A 52 5.34 0.14 -5.97
N VAL A 53 4.85 -0.99 -5.43
CA VAL A 53 4.14 -2.01 -6.23
C VAL A 53 2.84 -1.45 -6.80
N VAL A 54 2.01 -0.80 -5.97
CA VAL A 54 0.75 -0.19 -6.42
C VAL A 54 1.00 0.95 -7.40
N GLY A 55 2.00 1.79 -7.12
CA GLY A 55 2.42 2.87 -8.03
C GLY A 55 2.87 2.34 -9.39
N ALA A 56 3.66 1.27 -9.42
CA ALA A 56 4.09 0.63 -10.67
C ALA A 56 2.91 0.04 -11.45
N VAL A 57 1.93 -0.57 -10.78
CA VAL A 57 0.70 -1.06 -11.42
C VAL A 57 -0.11 0.10 -11.99
N GLY A 58 -0.26 1.20 -11.26
CA GLY A 58 -0.93 2.42 -11.74
C GLY A 58 -0.26 2.99 -12.99
N MET A 59 1.06 3.14 -12.97
CA MET A 59 1.83 3.62 -14.13
C MET A 59 1.74 2.68 -15.34
N ALA A 60 1.70 1.37 -15.11
CA ALA A 60 1.55 0.39 -16.20
C ALA A 60 0.16 0.47 -16.84
N LEU A 61 -0.88 0.68 -16.03
CA LEU A 61 -2.25 0.90 -16.52
C LEU A 61 -2.36 2.22 -17.29
N GLU A 62 -1.74 3.30 -16.79
CA GLU A 62 -1.70 4.60 -17.47
C GLU A 62 -0.97 4.51 -18.82
N LYS A 63 0.16 3.80 -18.86
CA LYS A 63 0.91 3.53 -20.10
C LYS A 63 0.11 2.69 -21.10
N SER A 64 -0.78 1.82 -20.61
CA SER A 64 -1.68 1.04 -21.47
C SER A 64 -2.83 1.87 -22.03
N ALA A 65 -3.18 2.98 -21.38
CA ALA A 65 -4.23 3.91 -21.79
C ALA A 65 -3.73 5.08 -22.64
N GLY A 66 -2.41 5.35 -22.66
CA GLY A 66 -1.81 6.43 -23.46
C GLY A 66 -0.34 6.72 -23.10
N GLN A 67 0.08 7.97 -23.27
CA GLN A 67 1.38 8.47 -22.82
C GLN A 67 1.33 8.79 -21.33
N ASN A 68 2.28 8.29 -20.55
CA ASN A 68 2.44 8.73 -19.16
C ASN A 68 2.89 10.18 -19.14
N TYR A 69 2.10 11.04 -18.51
CA TYR A 69 2.49 12.42 -18.30
C TYR A 69 3.67 12.49 -17.33
N PRO A 70 4.65 13.41 -17.49
CA PRO A 70 5.74 13.56 -16.54
C PRO A 70 5.20 13.86 -15.14
N GLN A 71 5.35 12.89 -14.23
CA GLN A 71 4.96 13.00 -12.82
C GLN A 71 6.08 13.69 -12.03
N GLY A 72 5.78 14.86 -11.45
CA GLY A 72 6.69 15.60 -10.56
C GLY A 72 6.86 14.92 -9.21
N TRP A 73 7.77 15.45 -8.38
CA TRP A 73 7.98 14.94 -7.01
C TRP A 73 6.71 15.10 -6.15
N GLU A 74 5.89 16.11 -6.45
CA GLU A 74 4.63 16.41 -5.79
C GLU A 74 3.65 15.25 -5.93
N PHE A 75 3.61 14.61 -7.11
CA PHE A 75 2.76 13.45 -7.36
C PHE A 75 3.09 12.34 -6.36
N TYR A 76 4.38 12.00 -6.23
CA TYR A 76 4.84 10.96 -5.31
C TYR A 76 4.61 11.32 -3.83
N ALA A 77 4.72 12.61 -3.47
CA ALA A 77 4.45 13.07 -2.11
C ALA A 77 2.96 12.93 -1.75
N VAL A 78 2.07 13.31 -2.68
CA VAL A 78 0.62 13.23 -2.49
C VAL A 78 0.16 11.78 -2.48
N THR A 79 0.59 10.95 -3.44
CA THR A 79 0.23 9.52 -3.47
C THR A 79 0.78 8.76 -2.28
N GLY A 80 2.00 9.08 -1.83
CA GLY A 80 2.59 8.51 -0.62
C GLY A 80 1.78 8.87 0.63
N SER A 81 1.37 10.13 0.75
CA SER A 81 0.53 10.61 1.86
C SER A 81 -0.85 9.94 1.85
N LEU A 82 -1.48 9.83 0.68
CA LEU A 82 -2.75 9.10 0.50
C LEU A 82 -2.61 7.63 0.92
N PHE A 83 -1.54 6.96 0.49
CA PHE A 83 -1.28 5.56 0.82
C PHE A 83 -1.08 5.37 2.33
N ALA A 84 -0.38 6.29 3.00
CA ALA A 84 -0.23 6.30 4.45
C ALA A 84 -1.58 6.50 5.17
N THR A 85 -2.46 7.36 4.66
CA THR A 85 -3.83 7.51 5.18
C THR A 85 -4.63 6.21 5.03
N LEU A 86 -4.55 5.54 3.89
CA LEU A 86 -5.25 4.26 3.66
C LEU A 86 -4.74 3.13 4.55
N ALA A 87 -3.48 3.19 5.00
CA ALA A 87 -2.89 2.25 5.94
C ALA A 87 -3.34 2.43 7.40
N PHE A 88 -3.92 3.60 7.74
CA PHE A 88 -4.34 3.94 9.09
C PHE A 88 -5.31 2.92 9.75
N PRO A 89 -6.39 2.44 9.10
CA PRO A 89 -7.29 1.46 9.71
C PRO A 89 -6.58 0.17 10.13
N GLY A 90 -5.67 -0.36 9.30
CA GLY A 90 -4.85 -1.52 9.63
C GLY A 90 -3.92 -1.25 10.82
N PHE A 91 -3.32 -0.06 10.87
CA PHE A 91 -2.50 0.38 12.00
C PHE A 91 -3.31 0.41 13.31
N VAL A 92 -4.48 1.07 13.31
CA VAL A 92 -5.35 1.19 14.50
C VAL A 92 -5.82 -0.19 14.97
N TYR A 93 -6.28 -1.05 14.06
CA TYR A 93 -6.75 -2.38 14.42
C TYR A 93 -5.67 -3.20 15.13
N ARG A 94 -4.42 -3.12 14.67
CA ARG A 94 -3.34 -3.95 15.23
C ARG A 94 -2.67 -3.35 16.46
N TYR A 95 -2.52 -2.04 16.53
CA TYR A 95 -1.81 -1.39 17.63
C TYR A 95 -2.72 -0.86 18.72
N LEU A 96 -3.92 -0.40 18.38
CA LEU A 96 -4.85 0.19 19.35
C LEU A 96 -5.88 -0.84 19.84
N VAL A 97 -6.47 -1.64 18.95
CA VAL A 97 -7.55 -2.58 19.34
C VAL A 97 -7.00 -3.87 19.95
N ARG A 98 -5.88 -4.41 19.44
CA ARG A 98 -5.24 -5.63 19.97
C ARG A 98 -4.44 -5.44 21.27
N HIS A 99 -4.26 -4.22 21.76
CA HIS A 99 -3.57 -3.92 23.02
C HIS A 99 -4.48 -3.93 24.26
N LYS A 100 -5.72 -4.43 24.15
CA LYS A 100 -6.51 -4.86 25.32
C LYS A 100 -6.27 -6.35 25.58
N ARG A 101 -5.14 -6.68 26.21
CA ARG A 101 -5.01 -7.78 27.18
C ARG A 101 -3.70 -7.65 27.94
#